data_AF-A0A7Y4VR45-F1
#
_entry.id   AF-A0A7Y4VR45-F1
#
_cell.length_a   1.000
_cell.length_b   1.000
_cell.length_c   1.000
_cell.angle_alpha   90.00
_cell.angle_beta   90.00
_cell.angle_gamma   90.00
#
_symmetry.space_group_name_H-M   'P 1'
#
loop_
_entity.id
_entity.type
_entity.pdbx_description
1 polymer ?
#
loop_
_entity_poly.entity_id
_entity_poly.type
_entity_poly.pdbx_seq_one_letter_code
_entity_poly.pdbx_strand_id
1 'polypeptide(L)'
;MKTPEDHEREQAMRVAEYRRDAAPIDAQLRGLGEDLDSIILKRNLGLDYKEAIPILLTRLTTTESRVIKSCILHALAVPAARPLAGPLLIREFYRTASTCESPGTSVPLWDIGNALEFHACDDLADNLIGIATEKRFGWARAMVVLGLTRLKDSRAFNVLVNLLDDPDVNTMAVTALAKLKNPAARPHLERFVNHPDRWIRREARKGIERLDKAAARTGNAARPSGAPEGGAPNKKAKRVRIPRGLSETSVAIGMDRLGPFLKRVAECTAGMEFSTIDDLVETVDRLDNDRSRLFGYQVEYESTPTPLVIKVQKDDVDSVGIYFHTSAALVSRIEALFHPFCEEHGA
;
A
#
# COMPACT_ATOMS: atom_id res chain seq x y z
N MET A 1 24.27 -15.86 20.30
CA MET A 1 23.78 -14.75 19.46
C MET A 1 24.53 -14.86 18.13
N LYS A 2 23.86 -14.87 16.98
CA LYS A 2 24.53 -14.97 15.67
C LYS A 2 25.33 -13.69 15.41
N THR A 3 26.50 -13.81 14.81
CA THR A 3 27.34 -12.66 14.46
C THR A 3 26.86 -12.01 13.15
N PRO A 4 27.22 -10.75 12.87
CA PRO A 4 26.93 -10.12 11.56
C PRO A 4 27.42 -10.97 10.38
N GLU A 5 28.59 -11.61 10.49
CA GLU A 5 29.12 -12.53 9.47
C GLU A 5 28.29 -13.80 9.30
N ASP A 6 27.71 -14.33 10.38
CA ASP A 6 26.78 -15.47 10.30
C ASP A 6 25.49 -15.08 9.57
N HIS A 7 25.00 -13.86 9.79
CA HIS A 7 23.84 -13.32 9.09
C HIS A 7 24.13 -13.11 7.60
N GLU A 8 25.30 -12.58 7.24
CA GLU A 8 25.73 -12.40 5.85
C GLU A 8 25.90 -13.73 5.12
N ARG A 9 26.51 -14.73 5.76
CA ARG A 9 26.66 -16.09 5.19
C ARG A 9 25.30 -16.77 5.00
N GLU A 10 24.41 -16.66 5.98
CA GLU A 10 23.06 -17.21 5.87
C GLU A 10 22.24 -16.51 4.77
N GLN A 11 22.39 -15.19 4.63
CA GLN A 11 21.77 -14.43 3.54
C GLN A 11 22.33 -14.84 2.18
N ALA A 12 23.64 -15.00 2.05
CA ALA A 12 24.28 -15.45 0.81
C ALA A 12 23.83 -16.86 0.40
N MET A 13 23.69 -17.79 1.35
CA MET A 13 23.17 -19.13 1.08
C MET A 13 21.71 -19.09 0.60
N ARG A 14 20.85 -18.30 1.24
CA ARG A 14 19.45 -18.13 0.81
C ARG A 14 19.35 -17.55 -0.60
N VAL A 15 20.20 -16.58 -0.93
CA VAL A 15 20.26 -16.00 -2.28
C VAL A 15 20.73 -17.03 -3.31
N ALA A 16 21.72 -17.85 -2.98
CA ALA A 16 22.23 -18.90 -3.87
C ALA A 16 21.19 -20.02 -4.11
N GLU A 17 20.51 -20.48 -3.05
CA GLU A 17 19.43 -21.46 -3.15
C GLU A 17 18.28 -20.94 -4.02
N TYR A 18 17.86 -19.70 -3.77
CA TYR A 18 16.87 -19.03 -4.60
C TYR A 18 17.29 -18.98 -6.08
N ARG A 19 18.53 -18.55 -6.38
CA ARG A 19 19.03 -18.47 -7.76
C ARG A 19 19.04 -19.83 -8.45
N ARG A 20 19.42 -20.88 -7.73
CA ARG A 20 19.41 -22.25 -8.24
C ARG A 20 17.99 -22.70 -8.60
N ASP A 21 17.03 -22.45 -7.71
CA ASP A 21 15.64 -22.87 -7.89
C ASP A 21 14.90 -22.02 -8.94
N ALA A 22 15.27 -20.74 -9.11
CA ALA A 22 14.72 -19.83 -10.10
C ALA A 22 15.31 -20.04 -11.50
N ALA A 23 16.53 -20.57 -11.62
CA ALA A 23 17.25 -20.70 -12.89
C ALA A 23 16.45 -21.36 -14.04
N PRO A 24 15.66 -22.43 -13.83
CA PRO A 24 14.85 -23.02 -14.91
C PRO A 24 13.76 -22.08 -15.42
N ILE A 25 13.18 -21.25 -14.55
CA ILE A 25 12.14 -20.29 -14.89
C ILE A 25 12.79 -19.09 -15.56
N ASP A 26 13.89 -18.58 -15.01
CA ASP A 26 14.65 -17.47 -15.57
C ASP A 26 15.17 -17.79 -16.99
N ALA A 27 15.56 -19.04 -17.26
CA ALA A 27 15.94 -19.47 -18.61
C ALA A 27 14.77 -19.46 -19.59
N GLN A 28 13.58 -19.92 -19.17
CA GLN A 28 12.37 -19.89 -20.01
C GLN A 28 11.91 -18.46 -20.28
N LEU A 29 11.99 -17.59 -19.27
CA LEU A 29 11.64 -16.19 -19.40
C LEU A 29 12.66 -15.44 -20.28
N ARG A 30 13.97 -15.70 -20.16
CA ARG A 30 15.01 -15.12 -21.03
C ARG A 30 14.80 -15.45 -22.52
N GLY A 31 14.21 -16.62 -22.82
CA GLY A 31 13.81 -16.99 -24.17
C GLY A 31 12.78 -16.07 -24.82
N LEU A 32 12.12 -15.20 -24.04
CA LEU A 32 11.18 -14.17 -24.51
C LEU A 32 11.86 -12.83 -24.84
N GLY A 33 13.19 -12.73 -24.75
CA GLY A 33 13.97 -11.61 -25.31
C GLY A 33 14.29 -10.45 -24.37
N GLU A 34 14.26 -10.63 -23.05
CA GLU A 34 14.46 -9.54 -22.09
C GLU A 34 15.55 -9.86 -21.05
N ASP A 35 16.15 -8.80 -20.48
CA ASP A 35 17.17 -8.86 -19.42
C ASP A 35 16.49 -9.11 -18.06
N LEU A 36 16.04 -10.35 -17.88
CA LEU A 36 15.12 -10.77 -16.82
C LEU A 36 15.83 -11.37 -15.61
N ASP A 37 17.03 -10.88 -15.26
CA ASP A 37 17.84 -11.34 -14.13
C ASP A 37 17.15 -11.23 -12.73
N SER A 38 15.85 -10.91 -12.69
CA SER A 38 15.14 -10.70 -11.43
C SER A 38 13.62 -10.60 -11.50
N ILE A 39 12.90 -11.21 -12.47
CA ILE A 39 11.41 -11.06 -12.47
C ILE A 39 10.81 -11.55 -11.15
N ILE A 40 11.27 -12.69 -10.68
CA ILE A 40 10.81 -13.36 -9.47
C ILE A 40 11.30 -12.60 -8.19
N LEU A 41 12.35 -11.77 -8.31
CA LEU A 41 12.93 -10.95 -7.23
C LEU A 41 12.27 -9.56 -7.14
N LYS A 42 11.88 -8.96 -8.26
CA LYS A 42 11.22 -7.66 -8.30
C LYS A 42 9.70 -7.89 -8.11
N ARG A 43 9.30 -7.98 -6.83
CA ARG A 43 7.92 -8.15 -6.31
C ARG A 43 6.82 -7.29 -6.95
N ASN A 44 7.16 -6.22 -7.66
CA ASN A 44 6.22 -5.25 -8.25
C ASN A 44 6.65 -4.87 -9.66
N LEU A 45 6.85 -5.86 -10.52
CA LEU A 45 7.03 -5.57 -11.92
C LEU A 45 5.65 -5.32 -12.53
N GLY A 46 5.35 -4.05 -12.81
CA GLY A 46 4.18 -3.60 -13.57
C GLY A 46 4.28 -4.06 -15.02
N LEU A 47 4.14 -5.36 -15.25
CA LEU A 47 4.47 -6.02 -16.50
C LEU A 47 3.23 -6.34 -17.31
N ASP A 48 3.23 -5.86 -18.54
CA ASP A 48 2.26 -6.18 -19.58
C ASP A 48 2.60 -7.52 -20.29
N TYR A 49 3.08 -8.52 -19.55
CA TYR A 49 3.67 -9.73 -20.12
C TYR A 49 2.68 -10.89 -20.11
N LYS A 50 1.68 -10.80 -21.00
CA LYS A 50 0.69 -11.87 -21.21
C LYS A 50 1.33 -13.22 -21.56
N GLU A 51 2.50 -13.21 -22.21
CA GLU A 51 3.22 -14.40 -22.67
C GLU A 51 3.94 -15.15 -21.53
N ALA A 52 4.29 -14.47 -20.44
CA ALA A 52 4.90 -15.11 -19.27
C ALA A 52 3.87 -15.86 -18.41
N ILE A 53 2.59 -15.47 -18.47
CA ILE A 53 1.53 -16.02 -17.62
C ILE A 53 1.41 -17.54 -17.76
N PRO A 54 1.34 -18.15 -18.96
CA PRO A 54 1.29 -19.61 -19.09
C PRO A 54 2.50 -20.33 -18.50
N ILE A 55 3.70 -19.75 -18.66
CA ILE A 55 4.96 -20.31 -18.12
C ILE A 55 4.90 -20.30 -16.59
N LEU A 56 4.53 -19.17 -16.00
CA LEU A 56 4.39 -19.00 -14.55
C LEU A 56 3.32 -19.93 -13.97
N LEU A 57 2.16 -20.05 -14.63
CA LEU A 57 1.09 -20.97 -14.20
C LEU A 57 1.52 -22.44 -14.25
N THR A 58 2.22 -22.85 -15.31
CA THR A 58 2.80 -24.19 -15.39
C THR A 58 3.74 -24.43 -14.21
N ARG A 59 4.66 -23.49 -13.97
CA ARG A 59 5.66 -23.60 -12.91
C ARG A 59 5.08 -23.60 -11.50
N LEU A 60 4.00 -22.84 -11.27
CA LEU A 60 3.26 -22.86 -9.99
C LEU A 60 2.82 -24.28 -9.61
N THR A 61 2.38 -25.06 -10.61
CA THR A 61 1.87 -26.42 -10.39
C THR A 61 2.95 -27.51 -10.33
N THR A 62 4.12 -27.27 -10.92
CA THR A 62 5.19 -28.28 -11.04
C THR A 62 6.33 -28.11 -10.03
N THR A 63 6.48 -26.93 -9.43
CA THR A 63 7.59 -26.68 -8.48
C THR A 63 7.23 -27.17 -7.08
N GLU A 64 8.21 -27.69 -6.34
CA GLU A 64 8.09 -28.01 -4.91
C GLU A 64 8.61 -26.87 -4.02
N SER A 65 9.38 -25.94 -4.60
CA SER A 65 9.99 -24.83 -3.85
C SER A 65 8.94 -23.82 -3.43
N ARG A 66 8.68 -23.74 -2.11
CA ARG A 66 7.69 -22.82 -1.52
C ARG A 66 8.02 -21.35 -1.82
N VAL A 67 9.31 -21.01 -1.82
CA VAL A 67 9.79 -19.65 -2.12
C VAL A 67 9.45 -19.29 -3.57
N ILE A 68 9.71 -20.18 -4.52
CA ILE A 68 9.38 -19.97 -5.92
C ILE A 68 7.86 -19.87 -6.13
N LYS A 69 7.06 -20.70 -5.46
CA LYS A 69 5.59 -20.57 -5.51
C LYS A 69 5.14 -19.20 -5.04
N SER A 70 5.63 -18.73 -3.88
CA SER A 70 5.30 -17.41 -3.33
C SER A 70 5.61 -16.29 -4.34
N CYS A 71 6.80 -16.31 -4.93
CA CYS A 71 7.17 -15.32 -5.94
C CYS A 71 6.31 -15.40 -7.22
N ILE A 72 5.97 -16.59 -7.69
CA ILE A 72 5.07 -16.76 -8.84
C ILE A 72 3.68 -16.21 -8.52
N LEU A 73 3.14 -16.50 -7.33
CA LEU A 73 1.85 -15.99 -6.88
C LEU A 73 1.83 -14.45 -6.87
N HIS A 74 2.92 -13.83 -6.41
CA HIS A 74 3.07 -12.37 -6.43
C HIS A 74 3.19 -11.82 -7.86
N ALA A 75 3.94 -12.49 -8.74
CA ALA A 75 4.07 -12.09 -10.14
C ALA A 75 2.74 -12.21 -10.91
N LEU A 76 1.90 -13.19 -10.54
CA LEU A 76 0.59 -13.41 -11.13
C LEU A 76 -0.49 -12.44 -10.61
N ALA A 77 -0.23 -11.65 -9.56
CA ALA A 77 -1.15 -10.68 -8.96
C ALA A 77 -1.43 -9.44 -9.84
N VAL A 78 -1.71 -9.67 -11.12
CA VAL A 78 -1.94 -8.66 -12.15
C VAL A 78 -3.26 -8.91 -12.90
N PRO A 79 -3.97 -7.86 -13.35
CA PRO A 79 -5.25 -8.03 -14.06
C PRO A 79 -5.18 -8.93 -15.30
N ALA A 80 -4.05 -8.92 -16.02
CA ALA A 80 -3.85 -9.71 -17.23
C ALA A 80 -3.93 -11.23 -16.99
N ALA A 81 -3.58 -11.68 -15.78
CA ALA A 81 -3.61 -13.11 -15.43
C ALA A 81 -4.99 -13.60 -14.96
N ARG A 82 -5.97 -12.72 -14.75
CA ARG A 82 -7.31 -13.09 -14.23
C ARG A 82 -8.00 -14.23 -14.97
N PRO A 83 -8.10 -14.26 -16.31
CA PRO A 83 -8.86 -15.30 -16.99
C PRO A 83 -8.30 -16.72 -16.79
N LEU A 84 -7.00 -16.83 -16.53
CA LEU A 84 -6.29 -18.11 -16.47
C LEU A 84 -5.92 -18.50 -15.04
N ALA A 85 -5.51 -17.54 -14.21
CA ALA A 85 -4.98 -17.80 -12.87
C ALA A 85 -6.07 -18.13 -11.85
N GLY A 86 -7.23 -17.45 -11.90
CA GLY A 86 -8.27 -17.57 -10.87
C GLY A 86 -8.69 -19.01 -10.53
N PRO A 87 -9.19 -19.81 -11.51
CA PRO A 87 -9.57 -21.20 -11.27
C PRO A 87 -8.41 -22.09 -10.80
N LEU A 88 -7.21 -21.87 -11.33
CA LEU A 88 -6.01 -22.62 -10.94
C LEU A 88 -5.61 -22.32 -9.48
N LEU A 89 -5.69 -21.06 -9.06
CA LEU A 89 -5.41 -20.64 -7.69
C LEU A 89 -6.42 -21.22 -6.70
N ILE A 90 -7.71 -21.29 -7.05
CA ILE A 90 -8.70 -21.98 -6.21
C ILE A 90 -8.34 -23.45 -6.02
N ARG A 91 -8.01 -24.16 -7.11
CA ARG A 91 -7.60 -25.57 -7.05
C ARG A 91 -6.35 -25.74 -6.19
N GLU A 92 -5.36 -24.87 -6.36
CA GLU A 92 -4.12 -24.90 -5.59
C GLU A 92 -4.34 -24.58 -4.11
N PHE A 93 -5.25 -23.66 -3.78
CA PHE A 93 -5.65 -23.37 -2.40
C PHE A 93 -6.22 -24.61 -1.73
N TYR A 94 -7.22 -25.26 -2.33
CA TYR A 94 -7.82 -26.46 -1.74
C TYR A 94 -6.86 -27.66 -1.71
N ARG A 95 -6.01 -27.84 -2.72
CA ARG A 95 -4.96 -28.86 -2.71
C ARG A 95 -4.00 -28.65 -1.55
N THR A 96 -3.50 -27.43 -1.37
CA THR A 96 -2.59 -27.07 -0.29
C THR A 96 -3.26 -27.23 1.08
N ALA A 97 -4.54 -26.86 1.19
CA ALA A 97 -5.30 -27.02 2.42
C ALA A 97 -5.52 -28.48 2.78
N SER A 98 -5.69 -29.37 1.80
CA SER A 98 -5.92 -30.81 2.04
C SER A 98 -4.71 -31.55 2.61
N THR A 99 -3.49 -31.03 2.40
CA THR A 99 -2.25 -31.63 2.89
C THR A 99 -1.64 -30.88 4.07
N CYS A 100 -2.27 -29.77 4.49
CA CYS A 100 -1.78 -28.95 5.59
C CYS A 100 -2.41 -29.37 6.91
N GLU A 101 -1.58 -29.69 7.90
CA GLU A 101 -2.04 -30.03 9.25
C GLU A 101 -2.73 -28.84 9.95
N SER A 102 -2.20 -27.63 9.74
CA SER A 102 -2.73 -26.38 10.33
C SER A 102 -3.03 -25.34 9.24
N PRO A 103 -4.13 -25.49 8.48
CA PRO A 103 -4.48 -24.57 7.41
C PRO A 103 -4.62 -23.11 7.89
N GLY A 104 -5.14 -22.93 9.11
CA GLY A 104 -5.36 -21.61 9.71
C GLY A 104 -4.10 -20.76 9.89
N THR A 105 -2.92 -21.38 9.95
CA THR A 105 -1.63 -20.70 10.11
C THR A 105 -0.68 -20.87 8.94
N SER A 106 -1.18 -21.34 7.80
CA SER A 106 -0.38 -21.74 6.66
C SER A 106 0.04 -20.54 5.80
N VAL A 107 1.34 -20.21 5.83
CA VAL A 107 1.94 -19.18 4.96
C VAL A 107 1.65 -19.47 3.47
N PRO A 108 1.79 -20.72 2.96
CA PRO A 108 1.42 -21.01 1.58
C PRO A 108 -0.06 -20.72 1.25
N LEU A 109 -1.00 -21.01 2.16
CA LEU A 109 -2.41 -20.67 1.93
C LEU A 109 -2.63 -19.17 1.94
N TRP A 110 -1.92 -18.44 2.81
CA TRP A 110 -1.99 -16.98 2.83
C TRP A 110 -1.48 -16.37 1.52
N ASP A 111 -0.36 -16.85 0.98
CA ASP A 111 0.18 -16.38 -0.30
C ASP A 111 -0.81 -16.61 -1.45
N ILE A 112 -1.46 -17.79 -1.48
CA ILE A 112 -2.48 -18.09 -2.49
C ILE A 112 -3.72 -17.20 -2.28
N GLY A 113 -4.16 -17.00 -1.04
CA GLY A 113 -5.27 -16.10 -0.69
C GLY A 113 -5.00 -14.65 -1.08
N ASN A 114 -3.75 -14.20 -0.93
CA ASN A 114 -3.30 -12.88 -1.37
C ASN A 114 -3.40 -12.74 -2.89
N ALA A 115 -2.94 -13.73 -3.66
CA ALA A 115 -3.11 -13.73 -5.11
C ALA A 115 -4.60 -13.73 -5.51
N LEU A 116 -5.44 -14.54 -4.84
CA LEU A 116 -6.88 -14.62 -5.10
C LEU A 116 -7.61 -13.28 -4.95
N GLU A 117 -7.14 -12.36 -4.09
CA GLU A 117 -7.72 -11.00 -3.99
C GLU A 117 -7.69 -10.28 -5.33
N PHE A 118 -6.59 -10.37 -6.08
CA PHE A 118 -6.41 -9.70 -7.37
C PHE A 118 -7.23 -10.36 -8.50
N HIS A 119 -7.57 -11.63 -8.31
CA HIS A 119 -8.31 -12.46 -9.27
C HIS A 119 -9.78 -12.65 -8.94
N ALA A 120 -10.28 -12.03 -7.87
CA ALA A 120 -11.68 -12.16 -7.50
C ALA A 120 -12.59 -11.59 -8.60
N CYS A 121 -13.53 -12.43 -9.05
CA CYS A 121 -14.56 -12.13 -10.03
C CYS A 121 -15.83 -12.95 -9.74
N ASP A 122 -16.94 -12.57 -10.35
CA ASP A 122 -18.26 -13.18 -10.11
C ASP A 122 -18.30 -14.68 -10.43
N ASP A 123 -17.56 -15.14 -11.45
CA ASP A 123 -17.45 -16.57 -11.80
C ASP A 123 -16.83 -17.42 -10.68
N LEU A 124 -16.10 -16.79 -9.75
CA LEU A 124 -15.46 -17.44 -8.61
C LEU A 124 -16.22 -17.18 -7.30
N ALA A 125 -17.39 -16.53 -7.33
CA ALA A 125 -18.09 -16.06 -6.14
C ALA A 125 -18.33 -17.17 -5.10
N ASP A 126 -18.86 -18.33 -5.52
CA ASP A 126 -19.11 -19.46 -4.62
C ASP A 126 -17.82 -19.96 -3.94
N ASN A 127 -16.73 -20.04 -4.70
CA ASN A 127 -15.44 -20.50 -4.19
C ASN A 127 -14.85 -19.50 -3.20
N LEU A 128 -14.89 -18.21 -3.53
CA LEU A 128 -14.32 -17.15 -2.69
C LEU A 128 -15.13 -16.96 -1.41
N ILE A 129 -16.46 -17.03 -1.48
CA ILE A 129 -17.33 -17.00 -0.30
C ILE A 129 -17.09 -18.24 0.56
N GLY A 130 -16.96 -19.43 -0.04
CA GLY A 130 -16.62 -20.65 0.68
C GLY A 130 -15.31 -20.53 1.45
N ILE A 131 -14.25 -20.03 0.80
CA ILE A 131 -12.95 -19.81 1.46
C ILE A 131 -13.05 -18.74 2.56
N ALA A 132 -13.73 -17.63 2.30
CA ALA A 132 -13.87 -16.53 3.26
C ALA A 132 -14.63 -16.95 4.53
N THR A 133 -15.62 -17.83 4.41
CA THR A 133 -16.49 -18.24 5.52
C THR A 133 -16.00 -19.47 6.28
N GLU A 134 -15.07 -20.24 5.70
CA GLU A 134 -14.52 -21.44 6.31
C GLU A 134 -13.48 -21.11 7.40
N LYS A 135 -13.88 -21.30 8.67
CA LYS A 135 -13.08 -20.94 9.86
C LYS A 135 -11.77 -21.72 9.98
N ARG A 136 -11.70 -22.95 9.46
CA ARG A 136 -10.45 -23.74 9.54
C ARG A 136 -9.27 -23.08 8.81
N PHE A 137 -9.54 -22.14 7.91
CA PHE A 137 -8.51 -21.40 7.17
C PHE A 137 -7.98 -20.18 7.92
N GLY A 138 -8.48 -19.86 9.12
CA GLY A 138 -7.86 -18.87 10.03
C GLY A 138 -7.52 -17.55 9.34
N TRP A 139 -6.30 -17.04 9.57
CA TRP A 139 -5.83 -15.78 8.97
C TRP A 139 -5.46 -15.93 7.48
N ALA A 140 -5.25 -17.15 6.98
CA ALA A 140 -4.88 -17.39 5.59
C ALA A 140 -5.98 -16.95 4.60
N ARG A 141 -7.24 -16.87 5.04
CA ARG A 141 -8.36 -16.37 4.22
C ARG A 141 -8.53 -14.85 4.23
N ALA A 142 -7.75 -14.10 5.01
CA ALA A 142 -7.96 -12.66 5.22
C ALA A 142 -7.98 -11.85 3.90
N MET A 143 -7.06 -12.13 2.98
CA MET A 143 -7.02 -11.43 1.69
C MET A 143 -8.18 -11.83 0.76
N VAL A 144 -8.69 -13.05 0.89
CA VAL A 144 -9.89 -13.49 0.15
C VAL A 144 -11.12 -12.70 0.61
N VAL A 145 -11.24 -12.41 1.91
CA VAL A 145 -12.28 -11.52 2.47
C VAL A 145 -12.21 -10.14 1.81
N LEU A 146 -11.02 -9.57 1.65
CA LEU A 146 -10.86 -8.29 0.95
C LEU A 146 -11.25 -8.39 -0.54
N GLY A 147 -10.96 -9.53 -1.18
CA GLY A 147 -11.33 -9.82 -2.57
C GLY A 147 -12.84 -9.79 -2.82
N LEU A 148 -13.66 -10.07 -1.81
CA LEU A 148 -15.13 -10.00 -1.92
C LEU A 148 -15.64 -8.62 -2.34
N THR A 149 -14.86 -7.56 -2.13
CA THR A 149 -15.19 -6.19 -2.61
C THR A 149 -15.27 -6.06 -4.12
N ARG A 150 -14.70 -7.00 -4.87
CA ARG A 150 -14.68 -7.02 -6.34
C ARG A 150 -15.89 -7.74 -6.93
N LEU A 151 -16.65 -8.45 -6.10
CA LEU A 151 -17.83 -9.19 -6.52
C LEU A 151 -19.02 -8.24 -6.66
N LYS A 152 -19.83 -8.47 -7.69
CA LYS A 152 -21.19 -7.91 -7.83
C LYS A 152 -22.24 -8.78 -7.14
N ASP A 153 -21.82 -9.92 -6.60
CA ASP A 153 -22.68 -10.84 -5.86
C ASP A 153 -23.28 -10.17 -4.62
N SER A 154 -24.61 -10.14 -4.55
CA SER A 154 -25.36 -9.55 -3.44
C SER A 154 -25.04 -10.17 -2.07
N ARG A 155 -24.57 -11.42 -2.02
CA ARG A 155 -24.18 -12.12 -0.79
C ARG A 155 -22.92 -11.52 -0.16
N ALA A 156 -22.03 -10.92 -0.97
CA ALA A 156 -20.73 -10.43 -0.51
C ALA A 156 -20.86 -9.45 0.67
N PHE A 157 -21.83 -8.53 0.61
CA PHE A 157 -22.07 -7.58 1.70
C PHE A 157 -22.43 -8.27 3.01
N ASN A 158 -23.40 -9.20 2.98
CA ASN A 158 -23.83 -9.92 4.18
C ASN A 158 -22.72 -10.82 4.75
N VAL A 159 -21.93 -11.45 3.88
CA VAL A 159 -20.75 -12.22 4.30
C VAL A 159 -19.75 -11.33 5.04
N LEU A 160 -19.43 -10.15 4.49
CA LEU A 160 -18.52 -9.21 5.12
C LEU A 160 -19.03 -8.71 6.48
N VAL A 161 -20.33 -8.44 6.61
CA VAL A 161 -20.95 -8.07 7.90
C VAL A 161 -20.80 -9.19 8.92
N ASN A 162 -21.03 -10.44 8.52
CA ASN A 162 -20.93 -11.59 9.43
C ASN A 162 -19.48 -11.89 9.87
N LEU A 163 -18.48 -11.41 9.13
CA LEU A 163 -17.06 -11.60 9.44
C LEU A 163 -16.47 -10.50 10.33
N LEU A 164 -17.25 -9.48 10.73
CA LEU A 164 -16.77 -8.37 11.55
C LEU A 164 -16.32 -8.77 12.95
N ASP A 165 -16.93 -9.82 13.49
CA ASP A 165 -16.63 -10.34 14.83
C ASP A 165 -15.70 -11.59 14.75
N ASP A 166 -15.19 -11.93 13.56
CA ASP A 166 -14.26 -13.05 13.36
C ASP A 166 -12.82 -12.59 13.65
N PRO A 167 -12.15 -13.12 14.69
CA PRO A 167 -10.86 -12.59 15.15
C PRO A 167 -9.73 -12.77 14.13
N ASP A 168 -9.86 -13.72 13.19
CA ASP A 168 -8.83 -13.98 12.19
C ASP A 168 -8.88 -13.00 11.01
N VAL A 169 -10.04 -12.38 10.78
CA VAL A 169 -10.30 -11.62 9.54
C VAL A 169 -11.07 -10.30 9.73
N ASN A 170 -11.43 -9.92 10.96
CA ASN A 170 -12.19 -8.70 11.26
C ASN A 170 -11.59 -7.45 10.59
N THR A 171 -10.26 -7.34 10.58
CA THR A 171 -9.53 -6.23 9.99
C THR A 171 -9.81 -6.11 8.49
N MET A 172 -9.83 -7.24 7.79
CA MET A 172 -10.14 -7.28 6.36
C MET A 172 -11.63 -7.09 6.11
N ALA A 173 -12.52 -7.58 6.97
CA ALA A 173 -13.96 -7.35 6.88
C ALA A 173 -14.32 -5.86 7.00
N VAL A 174 -13.77 -5.16 8.02
CA VAL A 174 -13.95 -3.71 8.20
C VAL A 174 -13.40 -2.95 6.99
N THR A 175 -12.18 -3.29 6.55
CA THR A 175 -11.54 -2.69 5.36
C THR A 175 -12.42 -2.87 4.11
N ALA A 176 -12.97 -4.06 3.91
CA ALA A 176 -13.79 -4.40 2.76
C ALA A 176 -15.13 -3.64 2.75
N LEU A 177 -15.85 -3.58 3.87
CA LEU A 177 -17.07 -2.78 3.99
C LEU A 177 -16.81 -1.30 3.74
N ALA A 178 -15.69 -0.76 4.25
CA ALA A 178 -15.27 0.62 4.01
C ALA A 178 -14.97 0.91 2.52
N LYS A 179 -14.59 -0.11 1.73
CA LYS A 179 -14.32 0.00 0.29
C LYS A 179 -15.58 -0.12 -0.58
N LEU A 180 -16.58 -0.92 -0.16
CA LEU A 180 -17.82 -1.12 -0.91
C LEU A 180 -18.66 0.16 -1.04
N LYS A 181 -18.52 1.11 -0.10
CA LYS A 181 -19.31 2.36 -0.06
C LYS A 181 -20.82 2.13 -0.08
N ASN A 182 -21.27 0.97 0.39
CA ASN A 182 -22.69 0.70 0.59
C ASN A 182 -23.18 1.49 1.82
N PRO A 183 -24.19 2.38 1.70
CA PRO A 183 -24.72 3.13 2.84
C PRO A 183 -25.15 2.25 4.03
N ALA A 184 -25.60 1.01 3.77
CA ALA A 184 -25.95 0.04 4.81
C ALA A 184 -24.76 -0.37 5.69
N ALA A 185 -23.51 -0.13 5.25
CA ALA A 185 -22.32 -0.42 6.05
C ALA A 185 -22.15 0.54 7.26
N ARG A 186 -22.76 1.74 7.24
CA ARG A 186 -22.57 2.76 8.26
C ARG A 186 -22.71 2.27 9.70
N PRO A 187 -23.86 1.69 10.12
CA PRO A 187 -24.03 1.24 11.51
C PRO A 187 -23.03 0.15 11.91
N HIS A 188 -22.58 -0.66 10.95
CA HIS A 188 -21.57 -1.67 11.19
C HIS A 188 -20.18 -1.08 11.39
N LEU A 189 -19.80 -0.06 10.61
CA LEU A 189 -18.51 0.64 10.73
C LEU A 189 -18.45 1.52 11.99
N GLU A 190 -19.57 2.12 12.39
CA GLU A 190 -19.64 2.97 13.60
C GLU A 190 -19.26 2.21 14.88
N ARG A 191 -19.51 0.89 14.96
CA ARG A 191 -19.06 0.04 16.07
C ARG A 191 -17.53 0.02 16.25
N PHE A 192 -16.77 0.29 15.20
CA PHE A 192 -15.32 0.14 15.16
C PHE A 192 -14.53 1.46 15.28
N VAL A 193 -15.20 2.63 15.36
CA VAL A 193 -14.52 3.94 15.40
C VAL A 193 -13.64 4.16 16.64
N ASN A 194 -13.91 3.41 17.71
CA ASN A 194 -13.20 3.41 18.99
C ASN A 194 -12.60 2.03 19.33
N HIS A 195 -12.47 1.13 18.36
CA HIS A 195 -11.87 -0.20 18.54
C HIS A 195 -10.45 -0.12 19.14
N PRO A 196 -9.96 -1.05 19.97
CA PRO A 196 -8.60 -0.97 20.54
C PRO A 196 -7.47 -1.04 19.49
N ASP A 197 -7.69 -1.76 18.39
CA ASP A 197 -6.75 -1.81 17.25
C ASP A 197 -6.78 -0.51 16.42
N ARG A 198 -5.61 0.15 16.30
CA ARG A 198 -5.42 1.39 15.55
C ARG A 198 -5.83 1.26 14.08
N TRP A 199 -5.48 0.15 13.43
CA TRP A 199 -5.79 -0.08 12.02
C TRP A 199 -7.30 -0.20 11.80
N ILE A 200 -7.99 -0.97 12.65
CA ILE A 200 -9.44 -1.14 12.57
C ILE A 200 -10.16 0.20 12.77
N ARG A 201 -9.75 1.00 13.78
CA ARG A 201 -10.29 2.36 13.96
C ARG A 201 -10.14 3.21 12.71
N ARG A 202 -8.95 3.18 12.10
CA ARG A 202 -8.62 3.96 10.90
C ARG A 202 -9.51 3.57 9.73
N GLU A 203 -9.64 2.28 9.44
CA GLU A 203 -10.45 1.81 8.31
C GLU A 203 -11.94 2.08 8.51
N ALA A 204 -12.45 1.97 9.75
CA ALA A 204 -13.82 2.33 10.08
C ALA A 204 -14.12 3.82 9.82
N ARG A 205 -13.26 4.72 10.32
CA ARG A 205 -13.38 6.17 10.10
C ARG A 205 -13.27 6.53 8.61
N LYS A 206 -12.27 5.97 7.91
CA LYS A 206 -12.12 6.13 6.44
C LYS A 206 -13.36 5.65 5.69
N GLY A 207 -13.97 4.54 6.12
CA GLY A 207 -15.21 4.02 5.54
C GLY A 207 -16.38 4.98 5.70
N ILE A 208 -16.61 5.49 6.90
CA ILE A 208 -17.66 6.48 7.19
C ILE A 208 -17.48 7.75 6.36
N GLU A 209 -16.26 8.30 6.31
CA GLU A 209 -15.95 9.49 5.50
C GLU A 209 -16.24 9.26 4.01
N ARG A 210 -15.94 8.07 3.47
CA ARG A 210 -16.27 7.71 2.09
C ARG A 210 -17.78 7.64 1.86
N LEU A 211 -18.55 7.18 2.85
CA LEU A 211 -20.02 7.17 2.78
C LEU A 211 -20.57 8.60 2.79
N ASP A 212 -20.03 9.49 3.62
CA ASP A 212 -20.43 10.91 3.65
C ASP A 212 -20.13 11.61 2.31
N LYS A 213 -18.92 11.42 1.78
CA LYS A 213 -18.54 11.94 0.45
C LYS A 213 -19.43 11.38 -0.66
N ALA A 214 -19.84 10.11 -0.58
CA ALA A 214 -20.75 9.51 -1.54
C ALA A 214 -22.16 10.11 -1.43
N ALA A 215 -22.71 10.23 -0.21
CA ALA A 215 -24.02 10.82 0.05
C ALA A 215 -24.11 12.27 -0.45
N ALA A 216 -23.09 13.09 -0.17
CA ALA A 216 -23.02 14.49 -0.62
C ALA A 216 -23.03 14.64 -2.15
N ARG A 217 -22.41 13.70 -2.89
CA ARG A 217 -22.43 13.70 -4.36
C ARG A 217 -23.81 13.40 -4.92
N THR A 218 -24.53 12.44 -4.32
CA THR A 218 -25.93 12.13 -4.70
C THR A 218 -26.89 13.27 -4.34
N GLY A 219 -26.67 13.96 -3.22
CA GLY A 219 -27.49 15.11 -2.82
C GLY A 219 -27.34 16.34 -3.73
N ASN A 220 -26.16 16.57 -4.30
CA ASN A 220 -25.90 17.70 -5.21
C ASN A 220 -26.47 17.52 -6.64
N ALA A 221 -26.86 16.29 -7.03
CA ALA A 221 -27.50 16.03 -8.33
C ALA A 221 -28.98 16.45 -8.38
N ALA A 222 -29.58 16.84 -7.25
CA ALA A 222 -31.01 17.11 -7.11
C ALA A 222 -31.41 18.59 -6.97
N ARG A 223 -30.49 19.56 -7.16
CA ARG A 223 -30.85 20.99 -7.15
C ARG A 223 -31.23 21.48 -8.56
N PRO A 224 -32.42 22.09 -8.76
CA PRO A 224 -32.76 22.74 -10.01
C PRO A 224 -31.91 24.01 -10.19
N SER A 225 -31.45 24.22 -11.41
CA SER A 225 -30.61 25.34 -11.83
C SER A 225 -31.30 26.70 -11.59
N GLY A 226 -30.76 27.48 -10.67
CA GLY A 226 -31.07 28.90 -10.44
C GLY A 226 -29.93 29.57 -9.67
N ALA A 227 -29.26 30.52 -10.35
CA ALA A 227 -28.08 31.36 -10.04
C ALA A 227 -27.98 31.95 -8.59
N PRO A 228 -26.83 32.53 -8.13
CA PRO A 228 -25.77 33.17 -8.92
C PRO A 228 -24.30 32.86 -8.55
N GLU A 229 -23.45 33.28 -9.49
CA GLU A 229 -21.99 33.27 -9.48
C GLU A 229 -21.42 34.04 -8.28
N GLY A 230 -20.70 33.33 -7.41
CA GLY A 230 -19.78 33.89 -6.43
C GLY A 230 -18.37 33.41 -6.73
N GLY A 231 -17.56 34.27 -7.35
CA GLY A 231 -16.22 33.95 -7.82
C GLY A 231 -15.26 33.55 -6.70
N ALA A 232 -14.70 32.34 -6.81
CA ALA A 232 -13.48 31.98 -6.10
C ALA A 232 -12.27 32.47 -6.93
N PRO A 233 -11.27 33.13 -6.31
CA PRO A 233 -10.13 33.68 -7.04
C PRO A 233 -9.23 32.57 -7.57
N ASN A 234 -9.21 32.46 -8.89
CA ASN A 234 -8.35 31.57 -9.67
C ASN A 234 -6.92 32.12 -9.70
N LYS A 235 -6.06 31.76 -8.73
CA LYS A 235 -4.61 31.89 -8.87
C LYS A 235 -4.04 30.57 -9.36
N LYS A 236 -3.71 30.50 -10.66
CA LYS A 236 -2.98 29.39 -11.29
C LYS A 236 -1.63 29.19 -10.59
N ALA A 237 -1.56 28.28 -9.62
CA ALA A 237 -0.29 27.88 -9.02
C ALA A 237 0.57 27.16 -10.09
N LYS A 238 1.76 27.69 -10.37
CA LYS A 238 2.77 27.00 -11.20
C LYS A 238 2.98 25.60 -10.62
N ARG A 239 2.83 24.55 -11.44
CA ARG A 239 3.14 23.16 -11.04
C ARG A 239 4.62 23.08 -10.65
N VAL A 240 4.90 22.93 -9.35
CA VAL A 240 6.24 22.64 -8.82
C VAL A 240 6.69 21.29 -9.39
N ARG A 241 7.92 21.22 -9.90
CA ARG A 241 8.59 20.00 -10.37
C ARG A 241 9.93 19.88 -9.67
N ILE A 242 10.39 18.65 -9.43
CA ILE A 242 11.72 18.39 -8.87
C ILE A 242 12.76 18.60 -9.99
N PRO A 243 13.72 19.54 -9.84
CA PRO A 243 14.82 19.69 -10.79
C PRO A 243 15.69 18.43 -10.90
N ARG A 244 16.28 18.19 -12.07
CA ARG A 244 17.25 17.09 -12.25
C ARG A 244 18.56 17.41 -11.52
N GLY A 245 19.22 16.39 -10.97
CA GLY A 245 20.54 16.51 -10.35
C GLY A 245 20.54 16.90 -8.86
N LEU A 246 19.38 16.91 -8.21
CA LEU A 246 19.29 17.08 -6.75
C LEU A 246 19.47 15.75 -6.03
N SER A 247 20.08 15.81 -4.84
CA SER A 247 20.15 14.68 -3.91
C SER A 247 18.85 14.57 -3.12
N GLU A 248 18.54 13.38 -2.62
CA GLU A 248 17.30 13.08 -1.90
C GLU A 248 17.61 12.49 -0.52
N THR A 249 16.86 12.91 0.49
CA THR A 249 16.72 12.18 1.75
C THR A 249 15.26 12.19 2.20
N SER A 250 14.87 11.21 3.00
CA SER A 250 13.49 11.04 3.45
C SER A 250 13.38 10.70 4.92
N VAL A 251 12.35 11.22 5.56
CA VAL A 251 12.04 10.96 6.97
C VAL A 251 10.56 10.65 7.15
N ALA A 252 10.24 9.81 8.12
CA ALA A 252 8.87 9.58 8.58
C ALA A 252 8.70 10.29 9.92
N ILE A 253 7.70 11.16 10.03
CA ILE A 253 7.49 11.97 11.23
C ILE A 253 6.01 12.09 11.55
N GLY A 254 5.70 12.24 12.84
CA GLY A 254 4.35 12.52 13.30
C GLY A 254 3.86 13.89 12.78
N MET A 255 2.56 14.02 12.53
CA MET A 255 1.97 15.28 12.04
C MET A 255 2.14 16.43 13.05
N ASP A 256 2.13 16.10 14.34
CA ASP A 256 2.42 17.00 15.46
C ASP A 256 3.87 17.53 15.46
N ARG A 257 4.81 16.72 14.95
CA ARG A 257 6.24 17.03 14.90
C ARG A 257 6.71 17.61 13.56
N LEU A 258 5.87 17.58 12.52
CA LEU A 258 6.17 18.13 11.19
C LEU A 258 6.62 19.59 11.26
N GLY A 259 5.81 20.44 11.89
CA GLY A 259 6.09 21.88 12.01
C GLY A 259 7.41 22.17 12.76
N PRO A 260 7.59 21.63 13.98
CA PRO A 260 8.85 21.77 14.72
C PRO A 260 10.08 21.33 13.92
N PHE A 261 10.00 20.19 13.21
CA PHE A 261 11.12 19.70 12.42
C PHE A 261 11.45 20.60 11.23
N LEU A 262 10.44 21.09 10.50
CA LEU A 262 10.66 22.03 9.40
C LEU A 262 11.26 23.36 9.87
N LYS A 263 10.86 23.84 11.07
CA LYS A 263 11.47 25.03 11.70
C LYS A 263 12.95 24.80 12.01
N ARG A 264 13.32 23.62 12.51
CA ARG A 264 14.73 23.21 12.71
C ARG A 264 15.52 23.22 11.40
N VAL A 265 14.94 22.75 10.31
CA VAL A 265 15.58 22.79 8.98
C VAL A 265 15.75 24.25 8.54
N ALA A 266 14.73 25.09 8.73
CA ALA A 266 14.79 26.51 8.39
C ALA A 266 15.81 27.30 9.22
N GLU A 267 16.12 26.92 10.45
CA GLU A 267 17.21 27.54 11.23
C GLU A 267 18.59 27.37 10.58
N CYS A 268 18.77 26.32 9.77
CA CYS A 268 20.01 26.06 9.04
C CYS A 268 20.03 26.70 7.63
N THR A 269 18.97 27.37 7.20
CA THR A 269 18.85 27.93 5.84
C THR A 269 18.26 29.34 5.87
N ALA A 270 18.79 30.31 5.12
CA ALA A 270 18.11 31.59 4.95
C ALA A 270 17.03 31.49 3.85
N GLY A 271 15.93 32.23 3.96
CA GLY A 271 14.89 32.33 2.92
C GLY A 271 13.67 31.40 3.10
N MET A 272 13.59 30.61 4.17
CA MET A 272 12.38 29.86 4.54
C MET A 272 11.74 30.48 5.79
N GLU A 273 10.75 31.36 5.60
CA GLU A 273 10.06 32.00 6.72
C GLU A 273 9.17 31.02 7.50
N PHE A 274 9.05 31.22 8.82
CA PHE A 274 8.23 30.36 9.68
C PHE A 274 6.74 30.41 9.32
N SER A 275 6.24 31.55 8.85
CA SER A 275 4.89 31.72 8.30
C SER A 275 4.62 30.74 7.15
N THR A 276 5.61 30.54 6.29
CA THR A 276 5.52 29.64 5.13
C THR A 276 5.53 28.17 5.55
N ILE A 277 6.20 27.86 6.67
CA ILE A 277 6.17 26.51 7.27
C ILE A 277 4.80 26.23 7.85
N ASP A 278 4.20 27.19 8.56
CA ASP A 278 2.87 27.03 9.14
C ASP A 278 1.81 26.81 8.02
N ASP A 279 1.89 27.57 6.91
CA ASP A 279 1.04 27.36 5.73
C ASP A 279 1.24 25.97 5.08
N LEU A 280 2.49 25.48 5.03
CA LEU A 280 2.80 24.13 4.54
C LEU A 280 2.15 23.09 5.45
N VAL A 281 2.33 23.21 6.77
CA VAL A 281 1.76 22.29 7.77
C VAL A 281 0.24 22.26 7.66
N GLU A 282 -0.42 23.42 7.56
CA GLU A 282 -1.88 23.51 7.37
C GLU A 282 -2.32 22.88 6.05
N THR A 283 -1.54 23.06 4.98
CA THR A 283 -1.81 22.43 3.68
C THR A 283 -1.67 20.90 3.76
N VAL A 284 -0.68 20.39 4.48
CA VAL A 284 -0.45 18.96 4.70
C VAL A 284 -1.54 18.37 5.59
N ASP A 285 -1.95 19.07 6.63
CA ASP A 285 -3.03 18.66 7.52
C ASP A 285 -4.34 18.46 6.74
N ARG A 286 -4.63 19.36 5.79
CA ARG A 286 -5.78 19.28 4.88
C ARG A 286 -5.63 18.30 3.73
N LEU A 287 -4.44 17.72 3.54
CA LEU A 287 -4.21 16.78 2.45
C LEU A 287 -5.04 15.51 2.69
N ASP A 288 -5.69 14.99 1.64
CA ASP A 288 -6.30 13.66 1.70
C ASP A 288 -5.18 12.60 1.93
N ASN A 289 -5.47 11.54 2.68
CA ASN A 289 -4.55 10.42 2.86
C ASN A 289 -4.17 9.77 1.51
N ASP A 290 -2.97 9.21 1.41
CA ASP A 290 -2.37 8.62 0.20
C ASP A 290 -2.15 9.63 -0.96
N ARG A 291 -2.24 10.94 -0.66
CA ARG A 291 -1.83 11.99 -1.59
C ARG A 291 -0.45 12.51 -1.24
N SER A 292 0.21 13.04 -2.25
CA SER A 292 1.43 13.81 -2.08
C SER A 292 1.28 15.24 -2.60
N ARG A 293 2.06 16.14 -2.01
CA ARG A 293 2.16 17.54 -2.40
C ARG A 293 3.62 17.95 -2.48
N LEU A 294 3.95 18.76 -3.48
CA LEU A 294 5.28 19.33 -3.66
C LEU A 294 5.25 20.81 -3.27
N PHE A 295 6.25 21.22 -2.50
CA PHE A 295 6.52 22.60 -2.09
C PHE A 295 7.94 22.93 -2.56
N GLY A 296 8.11 24.08 -3.22
CA GLY A 296 9.40 24.48 -3.78
C GLY A 296 9.84 25.81 -3.21
N TYR A 297 11.07 25.86 -2.74
CA TYR A 297 11.70 27.01 -2.11
C TYR A 297 13.05 27.31 -2.76
N GLN A 298 13.45 28.58 -2.73
CA GLN A 298 14.82 29.00 -2.95
C GLN A 298 15.36 29.44 -1.61
N VAL A 299 16.35 28.71 -1.09
CA VAL A 299 16.96 28.99 0.20
C VAL A 299 18.44 29.29 0.02
N GLU A 300 19.08 29.85 1.02
CA GLU A 300 20.53 30.03 1.08
C GLU A 300 21.09 29.08 2.15
N TYR A 301 22.03 28.23 1.75
CA TYR A 301 22.74 27.32 2.66
C TYR A 301 24.24 27.55 2.46
N GLU A 302 24.97 27.81 3.55
CA GLU A 302 26.42 28.14 3.50
C GLU A 302 26.74 29.24 2.47
N SER A 303 25.98 30.35 2.51
CA SER A 303 26.08 31.47 1.58
C SER A 303 25.83 31.15 0.09
N THR A 304 25.27 29.97 -0.20
CA THR A 304 25.01 29.50 -1.57
C THR A 304 23.51 29.36 -1.82
N PRO A 305 22.95 30.06 -2.84
CA PRO A 305 21.57 29.85 -3.29
C PRO A 305 21.34 28.40 -3.70
N THR A 306 20.40 27.75 -3.03
CA THR A 306 20.15 26.31 -3.10
C THR A 306 18.65 26.05 -3.29
N PRO A 307 18.25 25.27 -4.32
CA PRO A 307 16.85 24.86 -4.47
C PRO A 307 16.49 23.82 -3.41
N LEU A 308 15.37 24.05 -2.70
CA LEU A 308 14.81 23.09 -1.76
C LEU A 308 13.41 22.70 -2.20
N VAL A 309 13.22 21.43 -2.58
CA VAL A 309 11.89 20.90 -2.90
C VAL A 309 11.49 19.87 -1.85
N ILE A 310 10.41 20.15 -1.15
CA ILE A 310 9.84 19.28 -0.13
C ILE A 310 8.64 18.56 -0.74
N LYS A 311 8.70 17.24 -0.84
CA LYS A 311 7.56 16.39 -1.14
C LYS A 311 7.02 15.85 0.17
N VAL A 312 5.76 16.15 0.49
CA VAL A 312 5.08 15.53 1.62
C VAL A 312 4.09 14.51 1.08
N GLN A 313 4.13 13.31 1.63
CA GLN A 313 3.18 12.25 1.38
C GLN A 313 2.46 11.94 2.69
N LYS A 314 1.13 12.12 2.69
CA LYS A 314 0.33 11.85 3.88
C LYS A 314 -0.05 10.38 3.90
N ASP A 315 0.70 9.59 4.65
CA ASP A 315 0.48 8.16 4.76
C ASP A 315 -0.71 7.84 5.69
N ASP A 316 -0.87 8.61 6.80
CA ASP A 316 -2.08 8.60 7.62
C ASP A 316 -2.38 9.96 8.32
N VAL A 317 -3.31 9.97 9.29
CA VAL A 317 -3.72 11.22 9.99
C VAL A 317 -2.61 11.71 10.94
N ASP A 318 -1.79 10.80 11.45
CA ASP A 318 -0.84 11.10 12.52
C ASP A 318 0.62 11.04 12.05
N SER A 319 0.89 10.63 10.81
CA SER A 319 2.23 10.44 10.26
C SER A 319 2.33 10.80 8.79
N VAL A 320 3.44 11.41 8.44
CA VAL A 320 3.75 11.89 7.10
C VAL A 320 5.15 11.47 6.68
N GLY A 321 5.27 10.95 5.46
CA GLY A 321 6.54 10.77 4.78
C GLY A 321 6.97 12.08 4.13
N ILE A 322 8.15 12.59 4.49
CA ILE A 322 8.71 13.81 3.91
C ILE A 322 9.96 13.45 3.13
N TYR A 323 10.05 13.95 1.90
CA TYR A 323 11.22 13.80 1.03
C TYR A 323 11.77 15.19 0.72
N PHE A 324 13.06 15.37 0.97
CA PHE A 324 13.78 16.60 0.69
C PHE A 324 14.65 16.39 -0.55
N HIS A 325 14.43 17.19 -1.59
CA HIS A 325 15.28 17.22 -2.78
C HIS A 325 16.05 18.55 -2.81
N THR A 326 17.38 18.50 -2.65
CA THR A 326 18.23 19.68 -2.54
C THR A 326 19.71 19.34 -2.86
N SER A 327 20.65 20.24 -2.57
CA SER A 327 22.09 19.98 -2.70
C SER A 327 22.54 18.85 -1.75
N ALA A 328 23.60 18.12 -2.13
CA ALA A 328 24.14 17.05 -1.30
C ALA A 328 24.55 17.52 0.10
N ALA A 329 25.12 18.73 0.21
CA ALA A 329 25.53 19.32 1.49
C ALA A 329 24.33 19.56 2.43
N LEU A 330 23.25 20.13 1.91
CA LEU A 330 22.04 20.36 2.71
C LEU A 330 21.30 19.04 3.04
N VAL A 331 21.34 18.04 2.15
CA VAL A 331 20.83 16.68 2.47
C VAL A 331 21.56 16.09 3.68
N SER A 332 22.90 16.05 3.67
CA SER A 332 23.68 15.53 4.80
C SER A 332 23.39 16.29 6.10
N ARG A 333 23.15 17.60 6.01
CA ARG A 333 22.76 18.41 7.17
C ARG A 333 21.37 18.03 7.70
N ILE A 334 20.38 17.83 6.83
CA ILE A 334 19.02 17.43 7.23
C ILE A 334 19.04 16.06 7.92
N GLU A 335 19.81 15.10 7.40
CA GLU A 335 19.97 13.78 8.03
C GLU A 335 20.58 13.88 9.43
N ALA A 336 21.62 14.70 9.58
CA ALA A 336 22.26 14.96 10.87
C ALA A 336 21.33 15.67 11.89
N LEU A 337 20.30 16.39 11.43
CA LEU A 337 19.31 17.03 12.30
C LEU A 337 18.21 16.07 12.76
N PHE A 338 17.91 15.03 11.97
CA PHE A 338 16.73 14.19 12.21
C PHE A 338 16.87 13.30 13.45
N HIS A 339 18.01 12.65 13.65
CA HIS A 339 18.21 11.74 14.79
C HIS A 339 18.16 12.48 16.13
N PRO A 340 18.89 13.60 16.35
CA PRO A 340 18.78 14.37 17.60
C PRO A 340 17.37 14.92 17.83
N PHE A 341 16.68 15.35 16.76
CA PHE A 341 15.30 15.83 16.86
C PHE A 341 14.35 14.74 17.39
N CYS A 342 14.52 13.49 16.95
CA CYS A 342 13.72 12.36 17.42
C CYS A 342 13.97 12.04 18.90
N GLU A 343 15.22 12.14 19.36
CA GLU A 343 15.58 11.93 20.77
C GLU A 343 14.97 12.99 21.69
N GLU A 344 15.01 14.27 21.28
CA GLU A 344 14.44 15.39 22.04
C GLU A 344 12.91 15.36 22.14
N HIS A 345 12.24 14.76 21.14
CA HIS A 345 10.78 14.77 21.00
C HIS A 345 10.16 13.36 21.14
N GLY A 346 10.87 12.44 21.82
CA GLY A 346 10.36 11.14 22.29
C GLY A 346 9.80 10.23 21.21
N ALA A 347 10.68 9.62 20.39
CA ALA A 347 10.32 8.54 19.46
C ALA A 347 10.14 7.19 20.17
#